data_AF-A0A535I3Y0-F1
#
_entry.id   AF-A0A535I3Y0-F1
#
_cell.length_a   1.000
_cell.length_b   1.000
_cell.length_c   1.000
_cell.angle_alpha   90.00
_cell.angle_beta   90.00
_cell.angle_gamma   90.00
#
_symmetry.space_group_name_H-M   'P 1'
#
loop_
_entity.id
_entity.type
_entity.pdbx_description
1 polymer ?
#
loop_
_entity_poly.entity_id
_entity_poly.type
_entity_poly.pdbx_seq_one_letter_code
_entity_poly.pdbx_strand_id
1 'polypeptide(L)'
;MIAVWLFKNYTQPTAASTLEEFIDRARIGAIPGEIVFGSVILFSIAMIVLGLATAVLQDAPGEVLPHYRVFERLQRSRRRPPRPSTSKPGAMPPKRAVWNRPHARRDEYLTMIITDKGSECAAKVMVDLGRGVTALHGEGMYLKKPREVLICALTETELELLKQSVAAVDPAGFVVVMPATEVSGRGFMPLQVE
;
A
#
# COMPACT_ATOMS: atom_id res chain seq x y z
N MET A 1 -23.33 41.16 -22.68
CA MET A 1 -21.87 41.24 -22.44
C MET A 1 -21.14 40.01 -22.98
N ILE A 2 -21.42 38.79 -22.50
CA ILE A 2 -20.77 37.54 -22.97
C ILE A 2 -21.03 37.27 -24.46
N ALA A 3 -22.26 37.45 -24.94
CA ALA A 3 -22.60 37.24 -26.36
C ALA A 3 -21.85 38.19 -27.33
N VAL A 4 -21.63 39.45 -26.92
CA VAL A 4 -20.87 40.45 -27.72
C VAL A 4 -19.39 40.09 -27.79
N TRP A 5 -18.84 39.59 -26.69
CA TRP A 5 -17.45 39.14 -26.62
C TRP A 5 -17.21 37.87 -27.46
N LEU A 6 -18.13 36.89 -27.40
CA LEU A 6 -18.09 35.69 -28.24
C LEU A 6 -18.22 36.02 -29.73
N PHE A 7 -19.09 36.97 -30.09
CA PHE A 7 -19.24 37.45 -31.46
C PHE A 7 -17.96 38.14 -31.96
N LYS A 8 -17.34 39.00 -31.13
CA LYS A 8 -16.05 39.66 -31.45
C LYS A 8 -14.94 38.64 -31.72
N ASN A 9 -14.83 37.60 -30.89
CA ASN A 9 -13.85 36.53 -31.04
C ASN A 9 -14.10 35.69 -32.30
N TYR A 10 -15.37 35.40 -32.61
CA TYR A 10 -15.78 34.71 -33.83
C TYR A 10 -15.45 35.50 -35.12
N THR A 11 -15.61 36.82 -35.08
CA THR A 11 -15.38 37.69 -36.26
C THR A 11 -13.91 38.02 -36.54
N GLN A 12 -12.99 37.76 -35.60
CA GLN A 12 -11.56 38.04 -35.75
C GLN A 12 -10.69 36.79 -35.45
N PRO A 13 -10.70 35.77 -36.32
CA PRO A 13 -10.00 34.50 -36.09
C PRO A 13 -8.49 34.56 -36.33
N THR A 14 -7.90 35.75 -36.54
CA THR A 14 -6.46 35.88 -36.71
C THR A 14 -5.77 35.79 -35.35
N ALA A 15 -4.75 34.96 -35.21
CA ALA A 15 -3.99 34.86 -33.97
C ALA A 15 -3.33 36.22 -33.65
N ALA A 16 -3.51 36.73 -32.43
CA ALA A 16 -2.77 37.89 -31.97
C ALA A 16 -1.29 37.52 -31.92
N SER A 17 -0.46 38.30 -32.61
CA SER A 17 0.98 38.02 -32.74
C SER A 17 1.81 38.71 -31.65
N THR A 18 1.20 39.67 -30.95
CA THR A 18 1.82 40.44 -29.88
C THR A 18 0.93 40.52 -28.64
N LEU A 19 1.55 40.73 -27.48
CA LEU A 19 0.86 40.81 -26.19
C LEU A 19 -0.05 42.05 -26.11
N GLU A 20 0.35 43.17 -26.69
CA GLU A 20 -0.46 44.40 -26.73
C GLU A 20 -1.73 44.22 -27.55
N GLU A 21 -1.61 43.57 -28.72
CA GLU A 21 -2.76 43.24 -29.58
C GLU A 21 -3.74 42.30 -28.86
N PHE A 22 -3.21 41.36 -28.07
CA PHE A 22 -4.02 40.47 -27.26
C PHE A 22 -4.78 41.21 -26.15
N ILE A 23 -4.11 42.13 -25.45
CA ILE A 23 -4.72 42.94 -24.37
C ILE A 23 -5.81 43.85 -24.94
N ASP A 24 -5.59 44.52 -26.07
CA ASP A 24 -6.62 45.37 -26.67
C ASP A 24 -7.85 44.56 -27.15
N ARG A 25 -7.63 43.35 -27.67
CA ARG A 25 -8.71 42.43 -28.04
C ARG A 25 -9.50 41.93 -26.84
N ALA A 26 -8.90 41.79 -25.66
CA ALA A 26 -9.55 41.38 -24.42
C ALA A 26 -10.53 42.41 -23.83
N ARG A 27 -10.61 43.63 -24.37
CA ARG A 27 -11.57 44.68 -23.94
C ARG A 27 -13.02 44.23 -24.10
N ILE A 28 -13.81 44.45 -23.05
CA ILE A 28 -15.25 44.15 -23.03
C ILE A 28 -16.03 45.44 -22.77
N GLY A 29 -16.60 46.02 -23.83
CA GLY A 29 -17.37 47.26 -23.74
C GLY A 29 -16.54 48.40 -23.13
N ALA A 30 -16.96 48.91 -21.97
CA ALA A 30 -16.29 49.99 -21.26
C ALA A 30 -15.09 49.53 -20.40
N ILE A 31 -14.84 48.23 -20.26
CA ILE A 31 -13.79 47.70 -19.39
C ILE A 31 -12.47 47.59 -20.19
N PRO A 32 -11.39 48.27 -19.73
CA PRO A 32 -10.05 48.12 -20.32
C PRO A 32 -9.58 46.66 -20.31
N GLY A 33 -8.86 46.26 -21.36
CA GLY A 33 -8.46 44.87 -21.59
C GLY A 33 -7.42 44.39 -20.59
N GLU A 34 -6.62 45.31 -20.05
CA GLU A 34 -5.70 45.04 -18.94
C GLU A 34 -6.42 44.51 -17.69
N ILE A 35 -7.57 45.11 -17.36
CA ILE A 35 -8.37 44.70 -16.19
C ILE A 35 -9.02 43.35 -16.45
N VAL A 36 -9.54 43.13 -17.66
CA VAL A 36 -10.13 41.84 -18.04
C VAL A 36 -9.07 40.74 -17.97
N PHE A 37 -7.90 40.94 -18.57
CA PHE A 37 -6.82 39.97 -18.56
C PHE A 37 -6.28 39.72 -17.15
N GLY A 38 -6.08 40.78 -16.35
CA GLY A 38 -5.67 40.67 -14.95
C GLY A 38 -6.66 39.90 -14.09
N SER A 39 -7.97 40.10 -14.30
CA SER A 39 -9.02 39.37 -13.58
C SER A 39 -9.02 37.87 -13.89
N VAL A 40 -8.77 37.49 -15.15
CA VAL A 40 -8.67 36.08 -15.57
C VAL A 40 -7.42 35.42 -14.99
N ILE A 41 -6.29 36.12 -14.97
CA ILE A 41 -5.05 35.62 -14.33
C ILE A 41 -5.28 35.42 -12.83
N LEU A 42 -5.85 36.41 -12.15
CA LEU A 42 -6.14 36.32 -10.72
C LEU A 42 -7.07 35.15 -10.40
N PHE A 43 -8.16 35.00 -11.17
CA PHE A 43 -9.10 33.89 -11.02
C PHE A 43 -8.43 32.53 -11.25
N SER A 44 -7.59 32.42 -12.28
CA SER A 44 -6.85 31.19 -12.60
C SER A 44 -5.86 30.83 -11.49
N ILE A 45 -5.13 31.81 -10.95
CA ILE A 45 -4.23 31.60 -9.80
C ILE A 45 -5.04 31.14 -8.58
N ALA A 46 -6.17 31.78 -8.28
CA ALA A 46 -7.04 31.37 -7.18
C ALA A 46 -7.56 29.93 -7.33
N MET A 47 -7.93 29.53 -8.56
CA MET A 47 -8.33 28.14 -8.87
C MET A 47 -7.18 27.14 -8.70
N ILE A 48 -5.96 27.49 -9.12
CA ILE A 48 -4.78 26.64 -8.91
C ILE A 48 -4.47 26.50 -7.42
N VAL A 49 -4.51 27.61 -6.66
CA VAL A 49 -4.27 27.60 -5.21
C VAL A 49 -5.32 26.77 -4.49
N LEU A 50 -6.61 26.94 -4.83
CA LEU A 50 -7.69 26.13 -4.27
C LEU A 50 -7.51 24.64 -4.62
N GLY A 51 -7.11 24.34 -5.85
CA GLY A 51 -6.81 22.97 -6.30
C GLY A 51 -5.66 22.34 -5.52
N LEU A 52 -4.56 23.06 -5.34
CA LEU A 52 -3.41 22.60 -4.56
C LEU A 52 -3.74 22.44 -3.07
N ALA A 53 -4.51 23.38 -2.50
CA ALA A 53 -4.95 23.30 -1.11
C ALA A 53 -5.91 22.12 -0.89
N THR A 54 -6.81 21.84 -1.83
CA THR A 54 -7.80 20.76 -1.74
C THR A 54 -7.19 19.40 -2.07
N ALA A 55 -6.13 19.34 -2.89
CA ALA A 55 -5.43 18.09 -3.19
C ALA A 55 -4.90 17.40 -1.92
N VAL A 56 -4.54 18.18 -0.89
CA VAL A 56 -4.09 17.65 0.40
C VAL A 56 -5.25 17.12 1.26
N LEU A 57 -6.48 17.59 1.04
CA LEU A 57 -7.67 17.13 1.78
C LEU A 57 -8.31 15.85 1.20
N GLN A 58 -7.87 15.40 0.02
CA GLN A 58 -8.39 14.17 -0.59
C GLN A 58 -7.77 12.89 -0.02
N ASP A 59 -6.74 13.00 0.84
CA ASP A 59 -6.30 11.93 1.72
C ASP A 59 -7.32 11.75 2.86
N ALA A 60 -8.58 11.45 2.51
CA ALA A 60 -9.53 10.95 3.49
C ALA A 60 -9.05 9.54 3.88
N PRO A 61 -8.74 9.26 5.17
CA PRO A 61 -8.31 7.95 5.66
C PRO A 61 -9.49 6.94 5.71
N GLY A 62 -10.38 7.01 4.72
CA GLY A 62 -11.65 6.29 4.62
C GLY A 62 -11.64 5.12 3.64
N GLU A 63 -10.50 4.80 3.00
CA GLU A 63 -10.31 3.45 2.46
C GLU A 63 -10.19 2.47 3.64
N VAL A 64 -11.34 2.02 4.13
CA VAL A 64 -11.46 0.83 5.00
C VAL A 64 -11.12 -0.38 4.14
N LEU A 65 -9.82 -0.56 3.90
CA LEU A 65 -9.08 -1.79 3.68
C LEU A 65 -7.67 -1.34 3.28
N PRO A 66 -6.66 -1.41 4.16
CA PRO A 66 -5.29 -1.31 3.68
C PRO A 66 -5.13 -2.34 2.57
N HIS A 67 -4.65 -1.92 1.40
CA HIS A 67 -4.33 -2.84 0.32
C HIS A 67 -3.20 -3.71 0.83
N TYR A 68 -3.55 -4.81 1.49
CA TYR A 68 -2.60 -5.66 2.16
C TYR A 68 -1.89 -6.43 1.06
N ARG A 69 -0.82 -5.82 0.56
CA ARG A 69 0.14 -6.42 -0.37
C ARG A 69 0.87 -7.57 0.32
N VAL A 70 0.20 -8.43 1.10
CA VAL A 70 0.80 -9.66 1.64
C VAL A 70 1.31 -10.50 0.51
N PHE A 71 0.42 -10.82 -0.41
CA PHE A 71 0.79 -11.70 -1.51
C PHE A 71 1.84 -11.04 -2.40
N GLU A 72 1.79 -9.72 -2.59
CA GLU A 72 2.78 -9.01 -3.40
C GLU A 72 4.16 -8.89 -2.72
N ARG A 73 4.23 -8.66 -1.40
CA ARG A 73 5.50 -8.68 -0.65
C ARG A 73 6.09 -10.09 -0.57
N LEU A 74 5.27 -11.10 -0.27
CA LEU A 74 5.69 -12.51 -0.29
C LEU A 74 6.25 -12.93 -1.64
N GLN A 75 5.64 -12.46 -2.75
CA GLN A 75 6.17 -12.67 -4.10
C GLN A 75 7.44 -11.84 -4.39
N ARG A 76 7.54 -10.60 -3.88
CA ARG A 76 8.72 -9.74 -4.06
C ARG A 76 9.93 -10.22 -3.25
N SER A 77 9.75 -10.85 -2.08
CA SER A 77 10.84 -11.46 -1.31
C SER A 77 11.52 -12.64 -2.02
N ARG A 78 10.90 -13.21 -3.07
CA ARG A 78 11.59 -14.13 -3.99
C ARG A 78 12.59 -13.44 -4.93
N ARG A 79 12.49 -12.12 -5.12
CA ARG A 79 13.54 -11.34 -5.80
C ARG A 79 14.61 -10.99 -4.79
N ARG A 80 15.54 -11.93 -4.59
CA ARG A 80 16.86 -11.65 -4.02
C ARG A 80 17.36 -10.35 -4.65
N PRO A 81 17.74 -9.31 -3.89
CA PRO A 81 18.29 -8.10 -4.50
C PRO A 81 19.45 -8.53 -5.39
N PRO A 82 19.54 -8.04 -6.64
CA PRO A 82 20.64 -8.38 -7.52
C PRO A 82 21.94 -8.08 -6.77
N ARG A 83 22.77 -9.12 -6.59
CA ARG A 83 24.10 -8.98 -6.00
C ARG A 83 24.81 -7.93 -6.86
N PRO A 84 25.27 -6.80 -6.32
CA PRO A 84 25.91 -5.77 -7.13
C PRO A 84 27.08 -6.42 -7.88
N SER A 85 27.01 -6.46 -9.22
CA SER A 85 27.98 -7.19 -10.05
C SER A 85 29.36 -6.55 -10.09
N THR A 86 29.57 -5.48 -9.30
CA THR A 86 30.80 -4.69 -9.26
C THR A 86 31.76 -5.11 -8.16
N SER A 87 31.41 -6.06 -7.30
CA SER A 87 32.38 -6.60 -6.32
C SER A 87 33.29 -7.62 -7.00
N LYS A 88 34.57 -7.27 -7.20
CA LYS A 88 35.64 -8.23 -7.51
C LYS A 88 35.51 -9.47 -6.60
N PRO A 89 35.66 -10.71 -7.12
CA PRO A 89 35.66 -11.90 -6.28
C PRO A 89 36.74 -11.76 -5.21
N GLY A 90 36.33 -11.68 -3.93
CA GLY A 90 37.26 -11.55 -2.79
C GLY A 90 37.33 -10.17 -2.11
N ALA A 91 36.64 -9.14 -2.61
CA ALA A 91 36.60 -7.85 -1.91
C ALA A 91 35.63 -7.93 -0.70
N MET A 92 36.19 -7.92 0.52
CA MET A 92 35.40 -7.82 1.75
C MET A 92 34.73 -6.42 1.81
N PRO A 93 33.41 -6.33 2.06
CA PRO A 93 32.75 -5.04 2.21
C PRO A 93 33.38 -4.25 3.37
N PRO A 94 33.45 -2.92 3.30
CA PRO A 94 34.03 -2.11 4.36
C PRO A 94 33.33 -2.41 5.69
N LYS A 95 34.11 -2.67 6.77
CA LYS A 95 33.60 -3.05 8.10
C LYS A 95 32.44 -2.18 8.61
N ARG A 96 32.45 -0.89 8.26
CA ARG A 96 31.39 0.08 8.60
C ARG A 96 30.03 -0.23 7.96
N ALA A 97 29.98 -0.78 6.76
CA ALA A 97 28.73 -1.10 6.06
C ALA A 97 28.06 -2.38 6.57
N VAL A 98 28.80 -3.24 7.28
CA VAL A 98 28.27 -4.49 7.84
C VAL A 98 27.49 -4.24 9.13
N TRP A 99 27.96 -3.31 9.97
CA TRP A 99 27.36 -3.01 11.27
C TRP A 99 26.03 -2.28 11.16
N ASN A 100 25.88 -1.40 10.15
CA ASN A 100 24.71 -0.52 10.02
C ASN A 100 23.54 -1.15 9.25
N ARG A 101 23.40 -2.48 9.27
CA ARG A 101 22.18 -3.11 8.75
C ARG A 101 21.11 -2.95 9.83
N PRO A 102 20.10 -2.07 9.66
CA PRO A 102 18.94 -2.14 10.55
C PRO A 102 18.46 -3.58 10.54
N HIS A 103 18.19 -4.13 11.72
CA HIS A 103 17.50 -5.42 11.81
C HIS A 103 16.20 -5.24 11.03
N ALA A 104 16.17 -5.75 9.80
CA ALA A 104 15.03 -5.60 8.92
C ALA A 104 13.85 -6.19 9.69
N ARG A 105 12.92 -5.32 10.10
CA ARG A 105 11.68 -5.71 10.77
C ARG A 105 11.04 -6.74 9.85
N ARG A 106 11.04 -7.99 10.29
CA ARG A 106 10.39 -9.05 9.53
C ARG A 106 8.91 -8.77 9.64
N ASP A 107 8.22 -8.79 8.51
CA ASP A 107 6.76 -8.70 8.56
C ASP A 107 6.26 -9.90 9.36
N GLU A 108 5.44 -9.59 10.36
CA GLU A 108 4.81 -10.55 11.26
C GLU A 108 3.34 -10.72 10.87
N TYR A 109 2.86 -11.95 11.00
CA TYR A 109 1.55 -12.35 10.56
C TYR A 109 0.85 -13.13 11.65
N LEU A 110 -0.43 -12.86 11.81
CA LEU A 110 -1.36 -13.74 12.49
C LEU A 110 -2.04 -14.60 11.43
N THR A 111 -1.97 -15.92 11.55
CA THR A 111 -2.64 -16.84 10.63
C THR A 111 -3.75 -17.61 11.33
N MET A 112 -4.83 -17.81 10.58
CA MET A 112 -5.93 -18.69 10.97
C MET A 112 -6.02 -19.81 9.94
N ILE A 113 -5.94 -21.06 10.40
CA ILE A 113 -6.03 -22.25 9.56
C ILE A 113 -7.39 -22.88 9.84
N ILE A 114 -8.20 -23.02 8.78
CA ILE A 114 -9.51 -23.64 8.85
C ILE A 114 -9.39 -25.00 8.16
N THR A 115 -9.56 -26.08 8.92
CA THR A 115 -9.40 -27.46 8.43
C THR A 115 -10.30 -28.41 9.22
N ASP A 116 -10.65 -29.54 8.60
CA ASP A 116 -11.31 -30.66 9.31
C ASP A 116 -10.31 -31.55 10.07
N LYS A 117 -9.00 -31.34 9.86
CA LYS A 117 -7.89 -32.12 10.46
C LYS A 117 -7.03 -31.25 11.39
N GLY A 118 -7.66 -30.49 12.29
CA GLY A 118 -6.98 -29.50 13.13
C GLY A 118 -5.84 -30.08 13.97
N SER A 119 -6.08 -31.19 14.66
CA SER A 119 -5.07 -31.87 15.49
C SER A 119 -3.82 -32.34 14.70
N GLU A 120 -4.01 -33.00 13.57
CA GLU A 120 -2.91 -33.47 12.70
C GLU A 120 -2.13 -32.29 12.11
N CYS A 121 -2.86 -31.25 11.67
CA CYS A 121 -2.26 -30.03 11.15
C CYS A 121 -1.45 -29.29 12.24
N ALA A 122 -1.99 -29.13 13.44
CA ALA A 122 -1.30 -28.50 14.56
C ALA A 122 -0.01 -29.25 14.93
N ALA A 123 -0.05 -30.59 15.00
CA ALA A 123 1.13 -31.41 15.26
C ALA A 123 2.21 -31.19 14.18
N LYS A 124 1.82 -31.18 12.91
CA LYS A 124 2.74 -30.96 11.80
C LYS A 124 3.36 -29.56 11.83
N VAL A 125 2.56 -28.53 12.11
CA VAL A 125 3.06 -27.14 12.21
C VAL A 125 4.04 -26.98 13.37
N MET A 126 3.77 -27.60 14.52
CA MET A 126 4.68 -27.58 15.67
C MET A 126 6.02 -28.26 15.36
N VAL A 127 6.01 -29.36 14.60
CA VAL A 127 7.23 -30.08 14.20
C VAL A 127 8.01 -29.34 13.10
N ASP A 128 7.32 -28.89 12.06
CA ASP A 128 7.96 -28.30 10.87
C ASP A 128 8.47 -26.87 11.14
N LEU A 129 7.72 -26.08 11.92
CA LEU A 129 8.03 -24.66 12.16
C LEU A 129 8.56 -24.36 13.57
N GLY A 130 8.37 -25.27 14.54
CA GLY A 130 8.72 -25.00 15.95
C GLY A 130 7.89 -23.87 16.57
N ARG A 131 6.69 -23.60 16.04
CA ARG A 131 5.80 -22.52 16.49
C ARG A 131 4.63 -23.06 17.29
N GLY A 132 4.26 -22.32 18.34
CA GLY A 132 3.08 -22.60 19.13
C GLY A 132 1.82 -22.30 18.33
N VAL A 133 0.85 -23.20 18.42
CA VAL A 133 -0.45 -23.08 17.74
C VAL A 133 -1.56 -23.19 18.79
N THR A 134 -2.56 -22.33 18.69
CA THR A 134 -3.73 -22.34 19.59
C THR A 134 -4.96 -22.81 18.83
N ALA A 135 -5.68 -23.79 19.36
CA ALA A 135 -6.93 -24.26 18.76
C ALA A 135 -8.13 -23.47 19.31
N LEU A 136 -8.90 -22.86 18.41
CA LEU A 136 -10.20 -22.27 18.69
C LEU A 136 -11.29 -23.24 18.22
N HIS A 137 -12.17 -23.63 19.12
CA HIS A 137 -13.27 -24.55 18.81
C HIS A 137 -14.48 -23.75 18.33
N GLY A 138 -15.02 -24.11 17.17
CA GLY A 138 -16.20 -23.48 16.59
C GLY A 138 -17.12 -24.48 15.92
N GLU A 139 -18.23 -24.00 15.38
CA GLU A 139 -19.18 -24.82 14.61
C GLU A 139 -19.31 -24.25 13.19
N GLY A 140 -19.10 -25.09 12.19
CA GLY A 140 -19.33 -24.74 10.81
C GLY A 140 -20.82 -24.63 10.53
N MET A 141 -21.33 -23.42 10.29
CA MET A 141 -22.77 -23.17 10.18
C MET A 141 -23.46 -23.85 8.99
N TYR A 142 -22.72 -24.17 7.91
CA TYR A 142 -23.29 -24.85 6.74
C TYR A 142 -23.60 -26.32 7.01
N LEU A 143 -22.66 -27.05 7.62
CA LEU A 143 -22.81 -28.49 7.91
C LEU A 143 -23.21 -28.78 9.36
N LYS A 144 -23.29 -27.76 10.23
CA LYS A 144 -23.55 -27.89 11.67
C LYS A 144 -22.61 -28.86 12.38
N LYS A 145 -21.34 -28.87 11.94
CA LYS A 145 -20.29 -29.75 12.46
C LYS A 145 -19.29 -28.97 13.30
N PRO A 146 -18.80 -29.55 14.41
CA PRO A 146 -17.68 -28.97 15.14
C PRO A 146 -16.46 -28.87 14.22
N ARG A 147 -15.78 -27.73 14.27
CA ARG A 147 -14.53 -27.48 13.54
C ARG A 147 -13.51 -26.81 14.45
N GLU A 148 -12.25 -27.15 14.22
CA GLU A 148 -11.12 -26.51 14.87
C GLU A 148 -10.55 -25.44 13.94
N VAL A 149 -10.34 -24.24 14.48
CA VAL A 149 -9.64 -23.15 13.81
C VAL A 149 -8.32 -22.95 14.52
N LEU A 150 -7.22 -23.18 13.84
CA LEU A 150 -5.89 -23.04 14.43
C LEU A 150 -5.38 -21.61 14.24
N ILE A 151 -4.86 -21.01 15.31
CA ILE A 151 -4.30 -19.67 15.32
C ILE A 151 -2.80 -19.77 15.59
N CYS A 152 -2.00 -19.14 14.73
CA CYS A 152 -0.55 -19.13 14.84
C CYS A 152 0.01 -17.75 14.49
N ALA A 153 0.93 -17.23 15.30
CA ALA A 153 1.75 -16.08 14.94
C ALA A 153 3.04 -16.56 14.27
N LEU A 154 3.45 -15.92 13.18
CA LEU A 154 4.60 -16.35 12.38
C LEU A 154 5.18 -15.20 11.55
N THR A 155 6.40 -15.40 11.06
CA THR A 155 7.13 -14.44 10.23
C THR A 155 6.92 -14.72 8.74
N GLU A 156 7.28 -13.76 7.88
CA GLU A 156 7.22 -13.89 6.41
C GLU A 156 7.87 -15.17 5.89
N THR A 157 9.03 -15.56 6.45
CA THR A 157 9.78 -16.75 6.03
C THR A 157 9.10 -18.05 6.42
N GLU A 158 8.31 -18.05 7.50
CA GLU A 158 7.63 -19.23 8.03
C GLU A 158 6.27 -19.47 7.35
N LEU A 159 5.68 -18.42 6.76
CA LEU A 159 4.36 -18.50 6.13
C LEU A 159 4.33 -19.47 4.95
N GLU A 160 5.39 -19.54 4.16
CA GLU A 160 5.46 -20.47 3.03
C GLU A 160 5.53 -21.92 3.51
N LEU A 161 6.32 -22.19 4.55
CA LEU A 161 6.37 -23.51 5.17
C LEU A 161 5.01 -23.89 5.75
N LEU A 162 4.32 -22.97 6.42
CA LEU A 162 2.99 -23.22 6.95
C LEU A 162 2.03 -23.67 5.84
N LYS A 163 1.99 -22.94 4.71
CA LYS A 163 1.10 -23.28 3.59
C LYS A 163 1.41 -24.67 3.03
N GLN A 164 2.69 -25.04 2.94
CA GLN A 164 3.10 -26.37 2.49
C GLN A 164 2.67 -27.45 3.49
N SER A 165 2.88 -27.24 4.79
CA SER A 165 2.47 -28.18 5.85
C SER A 165 0.95 -28.38 5.88
N VAL A 166 0.17 -27.30 5.74
CA VAL A 166 -1.30 -27.36 5.69
C VAL A 166 -1.76 -28.11 4.44
N ALA A 167 -1.26 -27.75 3.26
CA ALA A 167 -1.64 -28.38 2.00
C ALA A 167 -1.27 -29.87 1.93
N ALA A 168 -0.19 -30.28 2.61
CA ALA A 168 0.19 -31.69 2.70
C ALA A 168 -0.76 -32.53 3.56
N VAL A 169 -1.39 -31.94 4.58
CA VAL A 169 -2.30 -32.64 5.51
C VAL A 169 -3.73 -32.60 5.02
N ASP A 170 -4.19 -31.40 4.65
CA ASP A 170 -5.56 -31.15 4.21
C ASP A 170 -5.58 -30.17 3.01
N PRO A 171 -5.60 -30.70 1.78
CA PRO A 171 -5.74 -29.89 0.57
C PRO A 171 -7.05 -29.10 0.48
N ALA A 172 -8.10 -29.50 1.23
CA ALA A 172 -9.38 -28.79 1.27
C ALA A 172 -9.41 -27.67 2.33
N GLY A 173 -8.43 -27.66 3.23
CA GLY A 173 -8.25 -26.60 4.22
C GLY A 173 -7.71 -25.32 3.60
N PHE A 174 -7.90 -24.20 4.28
CA PHE A 174 -7.37 -22.91 3.83
C PHE A 174 -6.79 -22.09 4.98
N VAL A 175 -5.86 -21.20 4.62
CA VAL A 175 -5.14 -20.34 5.56
C VAL A 175 -5.50 -18.89 5.29
N VAL A 176 -6.01 -18.21 6.31
CA VAL A 176 -6.22 -16.77 6.32
C VAL A 176 -4.99 -16.13 6.94
N VAL A 177 -4.44 -15.10 6.30
CA VAL A 177 -3.23 -14.41 6.74
C VAL A 177 -3.57 -12.95 7.02
N MET A 178 -3.33 -12.51 8.25
CA MET A 178 -3.58 -11.16 8.71
C MET A 178 -2.24 -10.49 9.08
N PRO A 179 -2.05 -9.19 8.77
CA PRO A 179 -0.93 -8.43 9.30
C PRO A 179 -0.98 -8.38 10.81
N ALA A 180 0.17 -8.58 11.44
CA ALA A 180 0.39 -8.05 12.77
C ALA A 180 1.22 -6.77 12.67
N THR A 181 0.79 -5.72 13.35
CA THR A 181 1.61 -4.51 13.55
C THR A 181 2.83 -4.83 14.41
N GLU A 182 2.63 -5.64 15.43
CA GLU A 182 3.66 -6.16 16.33
C GLU A 182 3.15 -7.43 17.01
N VAL A 183 4.00 -8.44 17.10
CA VAL A 183 3.82 -9.62 17.94
C VAL A 183 4.93 -9.60 18.97
N SER A 184 4.56 -9.52 20.25
CA SER A 184 5.53 -9.52 21.34
C SER A 184 5.39 -10.81 22.16
N GLY A 185 6.51 -11.47 22.47
CA GLY A 185 6.52 -12.74 23.18
C GLY A 185 7.74 -13.62 22.87
N ARG A 186 7.79 -14.82 23.46
CA ARG A 186 8.89 -15.76 23.20
C ARG A 186 8.93 -16.16 21.73
N GLY A 187 10.09 -16.00 21.10
CA GLY A 187 10.27 -16.23 19.66
C GLY A 187 9.95 -15.01 18.78
N PHE A 188 9.63 -13.86 19.38
CA PHE A 188 9.44 -12.54 18.77
C PHE A 188 10.12 -11.45 19.63
N MET A 189 9.81 -10.17 19.40
CA MET A 189 10.28 -9.09 20.27
C MET A 189 9.76 -9.28 21.71
N PRO A 190 10.55 -8.94 22.75
CA PRO A 190 10.10 -9.09 24.13
C PRO A 190 8.88 -8.20 24.39
N LEU A 191 7.93 -8.70 25.18
CA LEU A 191 6.79 -7.91 25.65
C LEU A 191 7.31 -6.82 26.59
N GLN A 192 7.32 -5.57 26.14
CA GLN A 192 7.69 -4.42 26.94
C GLN A 192 6.45 -3.96 27.72
N VAL A 193 6.59 -3.78 29.03
CA VAL A 193 5.58 -3.14 29.88
C VAL A 193 6.17 -1.78 30.22
N GLU A 194 5.67 -0.73 29.58
CA GLU A 194 5.95 0.66 29.99
C GLU A 194 5.17 1.02 31.26
#